data_AF-A0A9P0K677-F1
#
_entry.id   AF-A0A9P0K677-F1
#
_cell.length_a   1.000
_cell.length_b   1.000
_cell.length_c   1.000
_cell.angle_alpha   90.00
_cell.angle_beta   90.00
_cell.angle_gamma   90.00
#
_symmetry.space_group_name_H-M   'P 1'
#
loop_
_entity.id
_entity.type
_entity.pdbx_description
1 polymer ?
#
loop_
_entity_poly.entity_id
_entity_poly.type
_entity_poly.pdbx_seq_one_letter_code
_entity_poly.pdbx_strand_id
1 'polypeptide(L)'
;MPVTEIAGRRQCIPILYTEGTHYEVGYDMGKTFSGMIHNFLKISTSLNHCYLPCYETSEGRKAYEDTLNCVKSNFPQYIRELEGIADGAQVPFHKVTFSARFTRKLSK
;
A
#
# COMPACT_ATOMS: atom_id res chain seq x y z
N MET A 1 8.10 38.23 9.36
CA MET A 1 7.83 36.78 9.41
C MET A 1 7.17 36.40 8.09
N PRO A 2 7.68 35.44 7.31
CA PRO A 2 7.02 35.09 6.07
C PRO A 2 5.78 34.25 6.38
N VAL A 3 4.68 34.60 5.72
CA VAL A 3 3.41 33.88 5.77
C VAL A 3 3.62 32.53 5.11
N THR A 4 3.55 31.45 5.88
CA THR A 4 3.46 30.09 5.34
C THR A 4 2.06 29.92 4.75
N GLU A 5 1.85 30.38 3.52
CA GLU A 5 0.66 30.00 2.76
C GLU A 5 0.70 28.48 2.60
N ILE A 6 -0.26 27.79 3.22
CA ILE A 6 -0.49 26.36 2.99
C ILE A 6 -1.06 26.26 1.58
N ALA A 7 -0.18 26.22 0.58
CA ALA A 7 -0.55 26.02 -0.80
C ALA A 7 -1.31 24.69 -0.91
N GLY A 8 -2.60 24.76 -1.25
CA GLY A 8 -3.44 23.59 -1.43
C GLY A 8 -2.92 22.66 -2.53
N ARG A 9 -3.40 21.40 -2.55
CA ARG A 9 -2.98 20.42 -3.55
C ARG A 9 -3.29 20.93 -4.96
N ARG A 10 -2.25 21.09 -5.77
CA ARG A 10 -2.36 21.52 -7.17
C ARG A 10 -3.17 20.49 -7.98
N GLN A 11 -3.99 20.98 -8.91
CA GLN A 11 -4.75 20.16 -9.87
C GLN A 11 -3.86 19.70 -11.03
N CYS A 12 -2.77 19.01 -10.71
CA CYS A 12 -1.86 18.41 -11.68
C CYS A 12 -1.53 16.97 -11.27
N ILE A 13 -1.21 16.12 -12.25
CA ILE A 13 -0.72 14.77 -11.99
C ILE A 13 0.77 14.90 -11.60
N PRO A 14 1.17 14.49 -10.37
CA PRO A 14 2.55 14.57 -9.97
C PRO A 14 3.38 13.48 -10.67
N ILE A 15 4.60 13.82 -11.07
CA ILE A 15 5.54 12.91 -11.74
C ILE A 15 6.75 12.73 -10.81
N LEU A 16 7.15 11.48 -10.59
CA LEU A 16 8.35 11.12 -9.84
C LEU A 16 9.27 10.31 -10.75
N TYR A 17 10.54 10.73 -10.83
CA TYR A 17 11.60 9.96 -11.46
C TYR A 17 12.43 9.30 -10.34
N THR A 18 12.62 7.99 -10.42
CA THR A 18 13.33 7.20 -9.42
C THR A 18 14.05 6.05 -10.10
N GLU A 19 15.19 5.66 -9.54
CA GLU A 19 15.99 4.52 -9.99
C GLU A 19 16.58 3.80 -8.77
N GLY A 20 17.04 2.57 -8.95
CA GLY A 20 17.62 1.75 -7.88
C GLY A 20 16.98 0.37 -7.79
N THR A 21 17.06 -0.23 -6.61
CA THR A 21 16.42 -1.51 -6.30
C THR A 21 14.90 -1.38 -6.22
N HIS A 22 14.18 -2.50 -6.34
CA HIS A 22 12.72 -2.54 -6.16
C HIS A 22 12.27 -1.89 -4.84
N TYR A 23 13.03 -2.08 -3.76
CA TYR A 23 12.74 -1.48 -2.47
C TYR A 23 12.93 0.04 -2.48
N GLU A 24 14.03 0.55 -3.02
CA GLU A 24 14.32 1.99 -3.07
C GLU A 24 13.29 2.74 -3.91
N VAL A 25 12.94 2.19 -5.08
CA VAL A 25 11.86 2.71 -5.93
C VAL A 25 10.54 2.74 -5.16
N GLY A 26 10.20 1.65 -4.46
CA GLY A 26 9.02 1.60 -3.60
C GLY A 26 9.04 2.66 -2.49
N TYR A 27 10.19 2.80 -1.82
CA TYR A 27 10.38 3.74 -0.70
C TYR A 27 10.20 5.19 -1.14
N ASP A 28 10.81 5.58 -2.26
CA ASP A 28 10.70 6.94 -2.79
C ASP A 28 9.26 7.25 -3.25
N MET A 29 8.56 6.28 -3.85
CA MET A 29 7.13 6.41 -4.13
C MET A 29 6.31 6.57 -2.85
N GLY A 30 6.52 5.70 -1.85
CA GLY A 30 5.80 5.73 -0.57
C GLY A 30 5.99 7.07 0.16
N LYS A 31 7.23 7.56 0.19
CA LYS A 31 7.58 8.83 0.84
C LYS A 31 6.99 10.03 0.12
N THR A 32 7.16 10.09 -1.21
CA THR A 32 6.69 11.21 -2.05
C THR A 32 5.17 11.30 -2.07
N PHE A 33 4.47 10.16 -2.14
CA PHE A 33 3.02 10.08 -2.26
C PHE A 33 2.32 9.70 -0.95
N SER A 34 3.03 9.74 0.17
CA SER A 34 2.53 9.37 1.51
C SER A 34 1.16 9.97 1.82
N GLY A 35 0.99 11.29 1.62
CA GLY A 35 -0.29 11.96 1.86
C GLY A 35 -1.46 11.40 1.04
N MET A 36 -1.21 11.01 -0.22
CA MET A 36 -2.24 10.39 -1.06
C MET A 36 -2.52 8.94 -0.64
N ILE A 37 -1.49 8.19 -0.25
CA ILE A 37 -1.62 6.82 0.27
C ILE A 37 -2.44 6.83 1.56
N HIS A 38 -2.10 7.68 2.52
CA HIS A 38 -2.86 7.83 3.77
C HIS A 38 -4.32 8.20 3.52
N ASN A 39 -4.56 9.16 2.62
CA ASN A 39 -5.93 9.55 2.27
C ASN A 39 -6.69 8.38 1.65
N PHE A 40 -6.07 7.63 0.72
CA PHE A 40 -6.68 6.46 0.11
C PHE A 40 -7.03 5.37 1.15
N LEU A 41 -6.10 5.04 2.05
CA LEU A 41 -6.33 4.06 3.12
C LEU A 41 -7.46 4.50 4.05
N LYS A 42 -7.59 5.81 4.32
CA LYS A 42 -8.65 6.38 5.15
C LYS A 42 -10.03 6.27 4.49
N ILE A 43 -10.13 6.54 3.18
CA ILE A 43 -11.42 6.55 2.47
C ILE A 43 -11.84 5.18 1.92
N SER A 44 -10.94 4.20 1.89
CA SER A 44 -11.21 2.87 1.33
C SER A 44 -12.21 2.09 2.19
N THR A 45 -13.47 2.05 1.75
CA THR A 45 -14.56 1.38 2.48
C THR A 45 -14.33 -0.12 2.61
N SER A 46 -13.95 -0.80 1.52
CA SER A 46 -13.73 -2.25 1.54
C SER A 46 -12.58 -2.66 2.45
N LEU A 47 -11.50 -1.86 2.49
CA LEU A 47 -10.39 -2.09 3.41
C LEU A 47 -10.86 -2.00 4.87
N ASN A 48 -11.48 -0.87 5.23
CA ASN A 48 -11.80 -0.56 6.61
C ASN A 48 -12.97 -1.38 7.18
N HIS A 49 -13.96 -1.73 6.36
CA HIS A 49 -15.17 -2.42 6.83
C HIS A 49 -15.19 -3.93 6.53
N CYS A 50 -14.36 -4.42 5.62
CA CYS A 50 -14.33 -5.85 5.28
C CYS A 50 -12.97 -6.46 5.58
N TYR A 51 -11.89 -5.98 4.94
CA TYR A 51 -10.61 -6.68 4.98
C TYR A 51 -9.89 -6.58 6.33
N LEU A 52 -9.86 -5.40 6.96
CA LEU A 52 -9.23 -5.24 8.27
C LEU A 52 -9.96 -6.02 9.37
N PRO A 53 -11.30 -5.97 9.50
CA PRO A 53 -12.01 -6.83 10.43
C PRO A 53 -11.80 -8.32 10.18
N CYS A 54 -11.79 -8.75 8.91
CA CYS A 54 -11.48 -10.15 8.59
C CYS A 54 -10.06 -10.53 9.01
N TYR A 55 -9.06 -9.66 8.84
CA TYR A 55 -7.68 -9.92 9.24
C TYR A 55 -7.48 -10.08 10.76
N GLU A 56 -8.39 -9.53 11.57
CA GLU A 56 -8.37 -9.70 13.02
C GLU A 56 -8.79 -11.12 13.44
N THR A 57 -9.56 -11.83 12.61
CA THR A 57 -9.92 -13.24 12.83
C THR A 57 -8.76 -14.19 12.53
N SER A 58 -8.73 -15.34 13.19
CA SER A 58 -7.73 -16.39 12.93
C SER A 58 -7.76 -16.89 11.49
N GLU A 59 -8.96 -17.07 10.94
CA GLU A 59 -9.18 -17.60 9.59
C GLU A 59 -8.75 -16.58 8.54
N GLY A 60 -9.12 -15.30 8.73
CA GLY A 60 -8.76 -14.24 7.80
C GLY A 60 -7.27 -13.91 7.84
N ARG A 61 -6.61 -13.97 9.00
CA ARG A 61 -5.15 -13.86 9.10
C ARG A 61 -4.44 -14.98 8.36
N LYS A 62 -4.90 -16.23 8.55
CA LYS A 62 -4.34 -17.38 7.83
C LYS A 62 -4.51 -17.24 6.32
N ALA A 63 -5.71 -16.84 5.86
CA ALA A 63 -5.95 -16.62 4.43
C ALA A 63 -5.06 -15.52 3.84
N TYR A 64 -4.80 -14.46 4.61
CA TYR A 64 -3.85 -13.42 4.24
C TYR A 64 -2.43 -13.95 4.13
N GLU A 65 -1.94 -14.68 5.14
CA GLU A 65 -0.59 -15.25 5.16
C GLU A 65 -0.38 -16.25 4.01
N ASP A 66 -1.35 -17.13 3.76
CA ASP A 66 -1.32 -18.06 2.63
C ASP A 66 -1.22 -17.32 1.28
N THR A 67 -1.98 -16.24 1.14
CA THR A 67 -1.95 -15.39 -0.07
C THR A 67 -0.60 -14.69 -0.20
N LEU A 68 -0.10 -14.09 0.89
CA LEU A 68 1.18 -13.39 0.92
C LEU A 68 2.33 -14.34 0.57
N ASN A 69 2.35 -15.55 1.13
CA ASN A 69 3.35 -16.57 0.85
C ASN A 69 3.31 -17.00 -0.63
N CYS A 70 2.12 -17.13 -1.20
CA CYS A 70 1.95 -17.41 -2.63
C CYS A 70 2.53 -16.28 -3.49
N VAL A 71 2.20 -15.02 -3.22
CA VAL A 71 2.73 -13.88 -3.99
C VAL A 71 4.23 -13.74 -3.79
N LYS A 72 4.75 -13.92 -2.58
CA LYS A 72 6.18 -13.84 -2.28
C LYS A 72 7.00 -14.88 -3.04
N SER A 73 6.46 -16.09 -3.24
CA SER A 73 7.11 -17.15 -4.01
C SER A 73 7.10 -16.87 -5.52
N ASN A 74 6.02 -16.31 -6.04
CA ASN A 74 5.85 -16.09 -7.49
C ASN A 74 6.39 -14.74 -7.97
N PHE A 75 6.33 -13.70 -7.13
CA PHE A 75 6.65 -12.31 -7.45
C PHE A 75 7.42 -11.63 -6.30
N PRO A 76 8.61 -12.15 -5.92
CA PRO A 76 9.38 -11.61 -4.79
C PRO A 76 9.74 -10.13 -4.97
N GLN A 77 10.06 -9.70 -6.18
CA GLN A 77 10.39 -8.30 -6.49
C GLN A 77 9.23 -7.34 -6.23
N TYR A 78 7.99 -7.77 -6.52
CA TYR A 78 6.80 -6.96 -6.29
C TYR A 78 6.53 -6.79 -4.79
N ILE A 79 6.73 -7.85 -4.00
CA ILE A 79 6.64 -7.75 -2.53
C ILE A 79 7.69 -6.79 -1.98
N ARG A 80 8.94 -6.83 -2.48
CA ARG A 80 10.00 -5.89 -2.07
C ARG A 80 9.64 -4.44 -2.37
N GLU A 81 8.99 -4.18 -3.50
CA GLU A 81 8.51 -2.84 -3.85
C GLU A 81 7.38 -2.39 -2.93
N LEU A 82 6.39 -3.26 -2.65
CA LEU A 82 5.32 -2.95 -1.71
C LEU A 82 5.82 -2.72 -0.28
N GLU A 83 6.86 -3.45 0.16
CA GLU A 83 7.55 -3.22 1.43
C GLU A 83 8.14 -1.80 1.46
N GLY A 84 8.85 -1.41 0.39
CA GLY A 84 9.36 -0.04 0.23
C GLY A 84 8.26 1.01 0.33
N ILE A 85 7.14 0.82 -0.40
CA ILE A 85 6.01 1.76 -0.37
C ILE A 85 5.44 1.90 1.04
N ALA A 86 5.25 0.78 1.75
CA ALA A 86 4.71 0.79 3.10
C ALA A 86 5.63 1.54 4.08
N ASP A 87 6.93 1.27 4.01
CA ASP A 87 7.95 1.92 4.84
C ASP A 87 8.06 3.43 4.53
N GLY A 88 8.13 3.78 3.25
CA GLY A 88 8.22 5.17 2.79
C GLY A 88 6.98 5.99 3.17
N ALA A 89 5.79 5.39 3.08
CA ALA A 89 4.54 6.02 3.48
C ALA A 89 4.28 5.94 5.00
N GLN A 90 5.09 5.20 5.76
CA GLN A 90 4.91 4.93 7.19
C GLN A 90 3.53 4.34 7.52
N VAL A 91 3.14 3.33 6.76
CA VAL A 91 1.88 2.60 6.96
C VAL A 91 2.16 1.11 7.18
N PRO A 92 1.33 0.40 7.95
CA PRO A 92 1.48 -1.04 8.10
C PRO A 92 1.39 -1.75 6.75
N PHE A 93 2.37 -2.61 6.45
CA PHE A 93 2.48 -3.33 5.18
C PHE A 93 1.19 -4.06 4.78
N HIS A 94 0.52 -4.71 5.74
CA HIS A 94 -0.73 -5.43 5.48
C HIS A 94 -1.83 -4.51 4.90
N LYS A 95 -1.87 -3.22 5.25
CA LYS A 95 -2.84 -2.27 4.68
C LYS A 95 -2.60 -1.99 3.20
N VAL A 96 -1.33 -1.97 2.78
CA VAL A 96 -0.93 -1.78 1.38
C VAL A 96 -1.23 -3.03 0.56
N THR A 97 -0.94 -4.22 1.10
CA THR A 97 -1.19 -5.49 0.41
C THR A 97 -2.67 -5.83 0.27
N PHE A 98 -3.52 -5.49 1.25
CA PHE A 98 -4.98 -5.66 1.12
C PHE A 98 -5.60 -4.76 0.04
N SER A 99 -4.98 -3.61 -0.25
CA SER A 99 -5.44 -2.71 -1.31
C SER A 99 -5.14 -3.26 -2.71
N ALA A 100 -4.07 -4.04 -2.86
CA ALA A 100 -3.75 -4.70 -4.11
C ALA A 100 -4.72 -5.88 -4.31
N ARG A 101 -5.88 -5.63 -4.93
CA ARG A 101 -6.90 -6.65 -5.25
C ARG A 101 -6.28 -7.86 -5.96
N PHE A 102 -5.95 -8.90 -5.21
CA PHE A 102 -5.71 -10.24 -5.73
C PHE A 102 -6.93 -11.10 -5.42
N THR A 103 -8.04 -10.80 -6.08
CA THR A 103 -9.21 -11.70 -6.05
C THR A 103 -8.85 -12.98 -6.80
N ARG A 104 -8.47 -14.03 -6.07
CA ARG A 104 -8.78 -15.39 -6.54
C ARG A 104 -10.30 -15.45 -6.64
N LYS A 105 -10.83 -15.67 -7.85
CA LYS A 105 -12.16 -16.26 -8.00
C LYS A 105 -12.15 -17.53 -7.15
N LEU A 106 -12.76 -17.48 -5.97
CA LEU A 106 -13.18 -18.67 -5.25
C LEU A 106 -14.33 -19.26 -6.07
N SER A 107 -13.97 -20.04 -7.09
CA SER A 107 -14.89 -20.88 -7.85
C SER A 107 -14.75 -22.29 -7.31
N LYS A 108 -15.73 -22.70 -6.51
CA LYS A 108 -16.25 -24.07 -6.46
C LYS A 108 -17.75 -23.97 -6.29
#